data_AF-A0A914ER20-F1
#
_entry.id   AF-A0A914ER20-F1
#
_cell.length_a   1.000
_cell.length_b   1.000
_cell.length_c   1.000
_cell.angle_alpha   90.00
_cell.angle_beta   90.00
_cell.angle_gamma   90.00
#
_symmetry.space_group_name_H-M   'P 1'
#
loop_
_entity.id
_entity.type
_entity.pdbx_description
1 polymer ?
#
loop_
_entity_poly.entity_id
_entity_poly.type
_entity_poly.pdbx_seq_one_letter_code
_entity_poly.pdbx_strand_id
1 'polypeptide(L)'
;MKDLLCGLVMSHGIGMLLIPVKDTVVVNDRWGKECRCKHGGYYSCNDRFFPGTLQHHKWEDNDTVDKYSWGYRRTMRFDDTQPLSYLISRLVIVIATGGNYLVNIGPDANGRILPIFEERLRDLGSFVNTHSEAIFATKPWIYQNDSATWYTSQVRNNATLDPYRLYNNQTQANTIIYAFALQWPDDNLVNLTHVIPTSNTTVNLFSTKGFIQLPWTQPFALGGGIQVNISSISLVLFPCKEAFAFKIEYAADQNAPSGLDTSSTVPSAVPPTTASNGGTTNNSSTSSAQNNPGSSPSTQAQNSTTSVPKSAIKINSGLVSFSIILFYVLKIVF
;
A
#
# COMPACT_ATOMS: atom_id res chain seq x y z
N MET A 1 16.87 -27.95 18.12
CA MET A 1 16.76 -27.44 19.52
C MET A 1 16.24 -26.00 19.62
N LYS A 2 16.36 -25.16 18.57
CA LYS A 2 15.79 -23.79 18.56
C LYS A 2 14.26 -23.75 18.37
N ASP A 3 13.67 -24.73 17.68
CA ASP A 3 12.21 -24.82 17.52
C ASP A 3 11.49 -25.27 18.81
N LEU A 4 12.18 -25.96 19.72
CA LEU A 4 11.61 -26.38 21.01
C LEU A 4 11.49 -25.21 21.99
N LEU A 5 12.37 -24.20 21.90
CA LEU A 5 12.27 -22.98 22.71
C LEU A 5 11.17 -22.03 22.21
N CYS A 6 10.82 -22.08 20.93
CA CYS A 6 9.70 -21.31 20.37
C CYS A 6 8.35 -21.78 20.95
N GLY A 7 8.25 -23.08 21.28
CA GLY A 7 7.14 -23.64 22.06
C GLY A 7 7.07 -23.15 23.51
N LEU A 8 8.19 -22.74 24.12
CA LEU A 8 8.23 -22.25 25.50
C LEU A 8 7.85 -20.77 25.66
N VAL A 9 7.95 -19.94 24.61
CA VAL A 9 7.38 -18.57 24.66
C VAL A 9 5.88 -18.60 24.30
N MET A 10 5.45 -19.58 23.52
CA MET A 10 4.03 -19.97 23.39
C MET A 10 3.46 -20.64 24.65
N SER A 11 4.29 -20.96 25.66
CA SER A 11 3.86 -21.72 26.84
C SER A 11 3.30 -20.87 27.99
N HIS A 12 3.09 -19.56 27.81
CA HIS A 12 2.46 -18.71 28.83
C HIS A 12 1.45 -17.74 28.20
N GLY A 13 0.15 -18.09 28.30
CA GLY A 13 -0.98 -17.18 28.03
C GLY A 13 -1.65 -17.32 26.65
N ILE A 14 -1.99 -16.18 26.04
CA ILE A 14 -2.83 -16.04 24.83
C ILE A 14 -2.36 -16.88 23.64
N GLY A 15 -1.05 -17.05 23.44
CA GLY A 15 -0.52 -17.87 22.34
C GLY A 15 -1.02 -19.32 22.38
N MET A 16 -1.15 -19.91 23.57
CA MET A 16 -1.63 -21.29 23.74
C MET A 16 -3.13 -21.44 23.43
N LEU A 17 -3.92 -20.41 23.71
CA LEU A 17 -5.35 -20.36 23.40
C LEU A 17 -5.64 -20.29 21.89
N LEU A 18 -4.68 -19.80 21.12
CA LEU A 18 -4.80 -19.64 19.68
C LEU A 18 -4.36 -20.88 18.90
N ILE A 19 -3.61 -21.80 19.52
CA ILE A 19 -3.14 -23.05 18.88
C ILE A 19 -4.28 -23.86 18.25
N PRO A 20 -5.45 -24.07 18.90
CA PRO A 20 -6.54 -24.84 18.31
C PRO A 20 -7.16 -24.22 17.05
N VAL A 21 -6.98 -22.90 16.84
CA VAL A 21 -7.59 -22.14 15.74
C VAL A 21 -6.55 -21.56 14.76
N LYS A 22 -5.27 -21.94 14.90
CA LYS A 22 -4.14 -21.37 14.16
C LYS A 22 -4.28 -21.44 12.62
N ASP A 23 -5.00 -22.44 12.11
CA ASP A 23 -5.18 -22.65 10.67
C ASP A 23 -6.36 -21.82 10.12
N THR A 24 -7.13 -21.18 11.00
CA THR A 24 -8.33 -20.39 10.66
C THR A 24 -8.22 -18.93 11.08
N VAL A 25 -7.26 -18.60 11.95
CA VAL A 25 -7.07 -17.24 12.50
C VAL A 25 -5.64 -16.80 12.28
N VAL A 26 -5.51 -15.59 11.73
CA VAL A 26 -4.22 -14.92 11.57
C VAL A 26 -4.09 -13.86 12.67
N VAL A 27 -2.97 -13.89 13.40
CA VAL A 27 -2.70 -12.96 14.51
C VAL A 27 -1.44 -12.16 14.21
N ASN A 28 -1.46 -10.86 14.52
CA ASN A 28 -0.29 -10.01 14.36
C ASN A 28 0.78 -10.30 15.43
N ASP A 29 1.84 -9.50 15.43
CA ASP A 29 3.00 -9.63 16.30
C ASP A 29 2.99 -8.73 17.55
N ARG A 30 1.84 -8.10 17.88
CA ARG A 30 1.78 -7.05 18.92
C ARG A 30 1.09 -7.45 20.23
N TRP A 31 0.89 -8.74 20.47
CA TRP A 31 0.18 -9.26 21.65
C TRP A 31 1.07 -9.49 22.89
N GLY A 32 2.40 -9.36 22.77
CA GLY A 32 3.33 -9.58 23.87
C GLY A 32 4.65 -8.80 23.74
N LYS A 33 5.34 -8.58 24.86
CA LYS A 33 6.56 -7.76 24.97
C LYS A 33 7.69 -8.23 24.04
N GLU A 34 7.81 -9.54 23.85
CA GLU A 34 8.87 -10.18 23.03
C GLU A 34 8.36 -10.71 21.69
N CYS A 35 7.17 -10.30 21.24
CA CYS A 35 6.56 -10.83 20.01
C CYS A 35 6.82 -9.99 18.76
N ARG A 36 7.02 -8.67 18.93
CA ARG A 36 7.15 -7.73 17.81
C ARG A 36 8.31 -8.09 16.88
N CYS A 37 8.03 -8.14 15.58
CA CYS A 37 8.95 -8.56 14.51
C CYS A 37 9.60 -9.94 14.72
N LYS A 38 9.04 -10.78 15.60
CA LYS A 38 9.62 -12.08 15.99
C LYS A 38 8.60 -13.22 15.90
N HIS A 39 7.36 -12.96 16.31
CA HIS A 39 6.32 -13.97 16.45
C HIS A 39 4.97 -13.43 15.99
N GLY A 40 4.24 -14.16 15.17
CA GLY A 40 2.93 -13.81 14.65
C GLY A 40 2.69 -14.44 13.28
N GLY A 41 1.43 -14.50 12.84
CA GLY A 41 1.10 -14.90 11.47
C GLY A 41 1.51 -13.83 10.44
N TYR A 42 1.62 -12.58 10.87
CA TYR A 42 2.24 -11.50 10.10
C TYR A 42 2.86 -10.45 11.04
N TYR A 43 3.80 -9.68 10.50
CA TYR A 43 4.49 -8.62 11.21
C TYR A 43 3.84 -7.27 10.94
N SER A 44 3.61 -6.54 12.01
CA SER A 44 3.23 -5.15 11.98
C SER A 44 4.19 -4.31 12.83
N CYS A 45 5.11 -4.92 13.59
CA CYS A 45 6.30 -4.34 14.23
C CYS A 45 6.08 -3.08 15.09
N ASN A 46 5.79 -1.95 14.44
CA ASN A 46 5.44 -0.67 15.04
C ASN A 46 4.41 0.07 14.18
N ASP A 47 3.70 1.05 14.73
CA ASP A 47 2.72 1.84 13.96
C ASP A 47 3.31 2.36 12.65
N ARG A 48 2.57 2.18 11.55
CA ARG A 48 3.00 2.53 10.18
C ARG A 48 4.29 1.80 9.78
N PHE A 49 4.37 0.51 10.10
CA PHE A 49 5.52 -0.31 9.74
C PHE A 49 5.61 -0.42 8.23
N PHE A 50 6.65 0.20 7.67
CA PHE A 50 6.90 0.24 6.24
C PHE A 50 8.41 0.01 6.00
N PRO A 51 8.84 -1.24 5.76
CA PRO A 51 10.23 -1.56 5.54
C PRO A 51 10.76 -1.05 4.19
N GLY A 52 9.88 -0.83 3.20
CA GLY A 52 10.25 -0.37 1.86
C GLY A 52 11.09 -1.36 1.04
N THR A 53 11.31 -2.57 1.56
CA THR A 53 12.09 -3.64 0.94
C THR A 53 11.37 -4.97 1.11
N LEU A 54 11.67 -5.94 0.24
CA LEU A 54 11.08 -7.27 0.31
C LEU A 54 11.36 -7.92 1.67
N GLN A 55 10.30 -8.44 2.30
CA GLN A 55 10.40 -9.12 3.60
C GLN A 55 10.29 -10.63 3.46
N HIS A 56 11.01 -11.37 4.30
CA HIS A 56 10.95 -12.83 4.37
C HIS A 56 9.73 -13.37 5.11
N HIS A 57 9.04 -12.51 5.86
CA HIS A 57 7.84 -12.85 6.59
C HIS A 57 6.70 -11.96 6.10
N LYS A 58 5.48 -12.49 6.11
CA LYS A 58 4.29 -11.69 5.81
C LYS A 58 4.20 -10.52 6.78
N TRP A 59 3.80 -9.36 6.27
CA TRP A 59 3.72 -8.13 7.05
C TRP A 59 2.56 -7.25 6.58
N GLU A 60 2.16 -6.29 7.40
CA GLU A 60 1.06 -5.37 7.13
C GLU A 60 1.48 -3.94 7.50
N ASP A 61 1.32 -3.02 6.55
CA ASP A 61 1.39 -1.58 6.82
C ASP A 61 0.01 -1.11 7.28
N ASN A 62 -0.04 -0.61 8.51
CA ASN A 62 -1.22 0.05 9.04
C ASN A 62 -1.05 1.56 8.95
N ASP A 63 -1.86 2.20 8.10
CA ASP A 63 -1.78 3.63 7.82
C ASP A 63 -3.13 4.32 8.02
N THR A 64 -3.12 5.65 8.04
CA THR A 64 -4.30 6.48 8.33
C THR A 64 -4.50 7.53 7.26
N VAL A 65 -5.76 7.84 6.94
CA VAL A 65 -6.09 8.96 6.05
C VAL A 65 -5.82 10.32 6.72
N ASP A 66 -6.00 10.46 8.04
CA ASP A 66 -5.49 11.61 8.81
C ASP A 66 -4.00 11.37 9.12
N LYS A 67 -3.13 12.34 8.81
CA LYS A 67 -1.69 12.28 9.07
C LYS A 67 -1.33 12.09 10.54
N TYR A 68 -2.19 12.54 11.46
CA TYR A 68 -1.86 12.65 12.88
C TYR A 68 -2.68 11.74 13.80
N SER A 69 -3.76 11.12 13.32
CA SER A 69 -4.70 10.40 14.20
C SER A 69 -5.28 9.14 13.58
N TRP A 70 -5.45 8.12 14.42
CA TRP A 70 -6.25 6.92 14.12
C TRP A 70 -7.75 7.19 14.32
N GLY A 71 -8.11 7.98 15.33
CA GLY A 71 -9.48 8.35 15.66
C GLY A 71 -9.91 9.67 15.02
N TYR A 72 -11.20 9.98 15.11
CA TYR A 72 -11.72 11.27 14.66
C TYR A 72 -11.10 12.44 15.42
N ARG A 73 -10.72 13.48 14.67
CA ARG A 73 -10.08 14.68 15.21
C ARG A 73 -10.82 15.92 14.71
N ARG A 74 -11.58 16.56 15.61
CA ARG A 74 -12.43 17.72 15.27
C ARG A 74 -11.66 18.93 14.73
N THR A 75 -10.39 19.05 15.10
CA THR A 75 -9.48 20.13 14.69
C THR A 75 -8.69 19.82 13.43
N MET A 76 -8.99 18.72 12.73
CA MET A 76 -8.33 18.33 11.49
C MET A 76 -8.52 19.38 10.40
N ARG A 77 -7.42 19.81 9.79
CA ARG A 77 -7.41 20.68 8.62
C ARG A 77 -7.42 19.84 7.35
N PHE A 78 -7.79 20.45 6.23
CA PHE A 78 -7.75 19.78 4.93
C PHE A 78 -6.35 19.21 4.63
N ASP A 79 -5.30 20.01 4.85
CA ASP A 79 -3.90 19.61 4.63
C ASP A 79 -3.40 18.52 5.58
N ASP A 80 -4.14 18.21 6.65
CA ASP A 80 -3.85 17.10 7.54
C ASP A 80 -4.30 15.75 6.94
N THR A 81 -5.04 15.77 5.83
CA THR A 81 -5.42 14.56 5.10
C THR A 81 -4.29 14.10 4.18
N GLN A 82 -4.03 12.79 4.15
CA GLN A 82 -3.07 12.21 3.22
C GLN A 82 -3.50 12.50 1.77
N PRO A 83 -2.56 12.95 0.90
CA PRO A 83 -2.85 13.09 -0.51
C PRO A 83 -3.05 11.72 -1.15
N LEU A 84 -3.82 11.67 -2.23
CA LEU A 84 -4.08 10.43 -2.96
C LEU A 84 -2.78 9.79 -3.49
N SER A 85 -1.85 10.60 -3.98
CA SER A 85 -0.53 10.16 -4.45
C SER A 85 0.24 9.37 -3.39
N TYR A 86 0.18 9.80 -2.13
CA TYR A 86 0.80 9.10 -1.01
C TYR A 86 0.12 7.75 -0.77
N LEU A 87 -1.22 7.69 -0.72
CA LEU A 87 -1.95 6.44 -0.49
C LEU A 87 -1.71 5.42 -1.60
N ILE A 88 -1.69 5.86 -2.86
CA ILE A 88 -1.39 5.00 -4.02
C ILE A 88 0.06 4.52 -3.97
N SER A 89 1.02 5.43 -3.72
CA SER A 89 2.44 5.06 -3.63
C SER A 89 2.68 4.06 -2.50
N ARG A 90 2.06 4.27 -1.33
CA ARG A 90 2.11 3.33 -0.20
C ARG A 90 1.58 1.97 -0.60
N LEU A 91 0.37 1.91 -1.15
CA LEU A 91 -0.23 0.67 -1.63
C LEU A 91 0.72 -0.08 -2.57
N VAL A 92 1.20 0.59 -3.62
CA VAL A 92 2.06 -0.01 -4.66
C VAL A 92 3.37 -0.55 -4.06
N ILE A 93 4.02 0.21 -3.18
CA ILE A 93 5.28 -0.23 -2.57
C ILE A 93 5.04 -1.43 -1.64
N VAL A 94 3.96 -1.39 -0.84
CA VAL A 94 3.60 -2.48 0.08
C VAL A 94 3.39 -3.79 -0.67
N ILE A 95 2.62 -3.77 -1.77
CA ILE A 95 2.35 -4.99 -2.56
C ILE A 95 3.58 -5.50 -3.29
N ALA A 96 4.41 -4.59 -3.83
CA ALA A 96 5.64 -4.93 -4.51
C ALA A 96 6.68 -5.54 -3.57
N THR A 97 6.56 -5.29 -2.26
CA THR A 97 7.45 -5.82 -1.21
C THR A 97 6.79 -6.89 -0.32
N GLY A 98 5.64 -7.42 -0.76
CA GLY A 98 5.03 -8.63 -0.22
C GLY A 98 4.19 -8.44 1.05
N GLY A 99 3.79 -7.21 1.34
CA GLY A 99 2.94 -6.85 2.48
C GLY A 99 1.47 -6.62 2.10
N ASN A 100 0.64 -6.48 3.14
CA ASN A 100 -0.75 -6.04 3.04
C ASN A 100 -0.87 -4.56 3.41
N TYR A 101 -1.73 -3.81 2.71
CA TYR A 101 -1.99 -2.40 3.02
C TYR A 101 -3.34 -2.24 3.71
N LEU A 102 -3.32 -1.66 4.90
CA LEU A 102 -4.50 -1.40 5.71
C LEU A 102 -4.63 0.11 5.91
N VAL A 103 -5.70 0.67 5.36
CA VAL A 103 -6.00 2.11 5.50
C VAL A 103 -7.15 2.31 6.49
N ASN A 104 -6.86 3.08 7.55
CA ASN A 104 -7.81 3.44 8.59
C ASN A 104 -8.41 4.83 8.39
N ILE A 105 -9.68 4.96 8.74
CA ILE A 105 -10.39 6.23 8.92
C ILE A 105 -11.02 6.32 10.31
N GLY A 106 -11.16 7.53 10.85
CA GLY A 106 -11.87 7.79 12.10
C GLY A 106 -13.24 8.44 11.85
N PRO A 107 -14.37 7.71 11.94
CA PRO A 107 -15.71 8.29 11.86
C PRO A 107 -16.01 9.23 13.03
N ASP A 108 -16.92 10.18 12.82
CA ASP A 108 -17.40 11.06 13.89
C ASP A 108 -18.20 10.28 14.97
N ALA A 109 -18.56 10.96 16.06
CA ALA A 109 -19.32 10.37 17.17
C ALA A 109 -20.71 9.84 16.77
N ASN A 110 -21.24 10.24 15.61
CA ASN A 110 -22.50 9.75 15.05
C ASN A 110 -22.29 8.61 14.03
N GLY A 111 -21.05 8.13 13.87
CA GLY A 111 -20.68 7.10 12.90
C GLY A 111 -20.56 7.60 11.46
N ARG A 112 -20.49 8.91 11.22
CA ARG A 112 -20.36 9.46 9.86
C ARG A 112 -18.89 9.53 9.44
N ILE A 113 -18.62 9.10 8.21
CA ILE A 113 -17.32 9.30 7.55
C ILE A 113 -17.25 10.74 7.06
N LEU A 114 -16.10 11.40 7.26
CA LEU A 114 -15.91 12.76 6.78
C LEU A 114 -15.89 12.77 5.24
N PRO A 115 -16.52 13.74 4.56
CA PRO A 115 -16.56 13.78 3.10
C PRO A 115 -15.18 13.69 2.43
N ILE A 116 -14.15 14.31 3.03
CA ILE A 116 -12.78 14.25 2.50
C ILE A 116 -12.17 12.85 2.60
N PHE A 117 -12.51 12.07 3.62
CA PHE A 117 -12.09 10.67 3.71
C PHE A 117 -12.84 9.81 2.69
N GLU A 118 -14.14 10.06 2.51
CA GLU A 118 -14.92 9.38 1.48
C GLU A 118 -14.36 9.63 0.07
N GLU A 119 -14.02 10.88 -0.26
CA GLU A 119 -13.35 11.25 -1.51
C GLU A 119 -12.08 10.43 -1.72
N ARG A 120 -11.15 10.44 -0.74
CA ARG A 120 -9.89 9.68 -0.82
C ARG A 120 -10.11 8.18 -0.99
N LEU A 121 -11.06 7.60 -0.27
CA LEU A 121 -11.39 6.18 -0.38
C LEU A 121 -12.02 5.83 -1.74
N ARG A 122 -12.85 6.70 -2.31
CA ARG A 122 -13.44 6.50 -3.64
C ARG A 122 -12.39 6.60 -4.75
N ASP A 123 -11.48 7.57 -4.63
CA ASP A 123 -10.39 7.74 -5.59
C ASP A 123 -9.42 6.55 -5.55
N LEU A 124 -9.02 6.14 -4.34
CA LEU A 124 -8.19 4.95 -4.14
C LEU A 124 -8.90 3.69 -4.64
N GLY A 125 -10.19 3.54 -4.34
CA GLY A 125 -11.00 2.43 -4.82
C GLY A 125 -11.10 2.37 -6.35
N SER A 126 -11.19 3.53 -7.01
CA SER A 126 -11.20 3.62 -8.48
C SER A 126 -9.86 3.19 -9.09
N PHE A 127 -8.75 3.59 -8.47
CA PHE A 127 -7.41 3.11 -8.83
C PHE A 127 -7.31 1.60 -8.66
N VAL A 128 -7.72 1.06 -7.50
CA VAL A 128 -7.69 -0.38 -7.21
C VAL A 128 -8.54 -1.17 -8.19
N ASN A 129 -9.75 -0.70 -8.51
CA ASN A 129 -10.66 -1.38 -9.42
C ASN A 129 -10.05 -1.52 -10.82
N THR A 130 -9.46 -0.44 -11.33
CA THR A 130 -8.85 -0.42 -12.68
C THR A 130 -7.62 -1.31 -12.76
N HIS A 131 -6.85 -1.40 -11.68
CA HIS A 131 -5.61 -2.17 -11.60
C HIS A 131 -5.75 -3.48 -10.80
N SER A 132 -6.97 -3.97 -10.64
CA SER A 132 -7.29 -5.10 -9.75
C SER A 132 -6.48 -6.36 -10.07
N GLU A 133 -6.26 -6.65 -11.35
CA GLU A 133 -5.41 -7.75 -11.84
C GLU A 133 -3.95 -7.64 -11.36
N ALA A 134 -3.42 -6.41 -11.28
CA ALA A 134 -2.04 -6.13 -10.88
C ALA A 134 -1.87 -5.99 -9.36
N ILE A 135 -2.99 -5.93 -8.61
CA ILE A 135 -3.03 -5.74 -7.17
C ILE A 135 -3.33 -7.08 -6.50
N PHE A 136 -4.51 -7.65 -6.72
CA PHE A 136 -4.99 -8.83 -5.98
C PHE A 136 -4.30 -10.12 -6.42
N ALA A 137 -4.04 -11.02 -5.45
CA ALA A 137 -3.40 -12.31 -5.67
C ALA A 137 -2.10 -12.25 -6.49
N THR A 138 -1.39 -11.12 -6.37
CA THR A 138 -0.06 -10.92 -6.94
C THR A 138 1.02 -11.19 -5.90
N LYS A 139 2.23 -11.47 -6.35
CA LYS A 139 3.42 -11.53 -5.51
C LYS A 139 4.46 -10.53 -6.02
N PRO A 140 5.40 -10.10 -5.16
CA PRO A 140 6.61 -9.40 -5.59
C PRO A 140 7.22 -10.06 -6.82
N TRP A 141 7.67 -9.25 -7.77
CA TRP A 141 8.52 -9.76 -8.84
C TRP A 141 9.96 -9.90 -8.33
N ILE A 142 10.81 -10.63 -9.04
CA ILE A 142 12.20 -10.87 -8.67
C ILE A 142 13.03 -9.59 -8.51
N TYR A 143 12.60 -8.50 -9.15
CA TYR A 143 13.06 -7.14 -8.90
C TYR A 143 11.88 -6.33 -8.38
N GLN A 144 12.03 -5.70 -7.22
CA GLN A 144 10.94 -4.95 -6.57
C GLN A 144 10.64 -3.64 -7.30
N ASN A 145 11.67 -2.96 -7.79
CA ASN A 145 11.54 -1.63 -8.39
C ASN A 145 12.71 -1.27 -9.30
N ASP A 146 12.43 -0.32 -10.18
CA ASP A 146 13.40 0.58 -10.79
C ASP A 146 13.33 1.95 -10.09
N SER A 147 13.78 3.03 -10.73
CA SER A 147 13.80 4.38 -10.16
C SER A 147 12.45 4.80 -9.53
N ALA A 148 11.42 4.98 -10.34
CA ALA A 148 10.07 5.39 -9.92
C ALA A 148 8.99 4.35 -10.24
N THR A 149 9.40 3.16 -10.69
CA THR A 149 8.50 2.08 -11.11
C THR A 149 8.64 0.89 -10.16
N TRP A 150 7.51 0.37 -9.67
CA TRP A 150 7.45 -0.77 -8.76
C TRP A 150 6.75 -1.95 -9.41
N TYR A 151 7.13 -3.16 -9.01
CA TYR A 151 6.71 -4.37 -9.71
C TYR A 151 5.95 -5.34 -8.83
N THR A 152 4.84 -5.83 -9.37
CA THR A 152 4.19 -7.07 -8.91
C THR A 152 4.16 -8.06 -10.07
N SER A 153 3.78 -9.30 -9.76
CA SER A 153 3.71 -10.35 -10.77
C SER A 153 2.68 -11.41 -10.41
N GLN A 154 2.17 -12.06 -11.45
CA GLN A 154 1.30 -13.22 -11.32
C GLN A 154 1.82 -14.35 -12.21
N VAL A 155 1.58 -15.59 -11.81
CA VAL A 155 1.91 -16.77 -12.61
C VAL A 155 0.61 -17.39 -13.12
N ARG A 156 0.53 -17.66 -14.43
CA ARG A 156 -0.69 -18.19 -15.07
C ARG A 156 -1.06 -19.60 -14.59
N ASN A 157 -0.05 -20.45 -14.39
CA ASN A 157 -0.23 -21.84 -13.99
C ASN A 157 0.24 -22.03 -12.53
N ASN A 158 -0.68 -21.86 -11.58
CA ASN A 158 -0.41 -21.95 -10.13
C ASN A 158 -0.06 -23.36 -9.62
N ALA A 159 -0.07 -24.39 -10.47
CA ALA A 159 -0.09 -25.80 -10.05
C ALA A 159 1.16 -26.29 -9.30
N THR A 160 2.24 -25.51 -9.21
CA THR A 160 3.52 -25.94 -8.58
C THR A 160 4.26 -24.86 -7.81
N LEU A 161 3.64 -23.70 -7.54
CA LEU A 161 4.34 -22.65 -6.79
C LEU A 161 4.33 -22.93 -5.30
N ASP A 162 5.52 -22.95 -4.71
CA ASP A 162 5.70 -22.99 -3.26
C ASP A 162 4.90 -21.83 -2.61
N PRO A 163 3.96 -22.13 -1.69
CA PRO A 163 3.19 -21.10 -1.01
C PRO A 163 4.09 -20.11 -0.26
N TYR A 164 5.26 -20.55 0.22
CA TYR A 164 6.26 -19.75 0.93
C TYR A 164 7.18 -18.94 0.02
N ARG A 165 7.04 -19.07 -1.30
CA ARG A 165 7.79 -18.27 -2.27
C ARG A 165 7.51 -16.78 -2.08
N LEU A 166 8.57 -16.00 -1.83
CA LEU A 166 8.49 -14.56 -1.58
C LEU A 166 8.24 -13.72 -2.84
N TYR A 167 8.82 -14.14 -3.97
CA TYR A 167 8.75 -13.42 -5.24
C TYR A 167 8.65 -14.39 -6.43
N ASN A 168 8.10 -13.97 -7.56
CA ASN A 168 8.10 -14.78 -8.78
C ASN A 168 9.29 -14.45 -9.70
N ASN A 169 9.88 -15.48 -10.31
CA ASN A 169 10.89 -15.33 -11.36
C ASN A 169 10.23 -14.85 -12.64
N GLN A 170 11.03 -14.27 -13.54
CA GLN A 170 10.56 -14.04 -14.90
C GLN A 170 10.62 -15.38 -15.65
N THR A 171 9.47 -15.88 -16.07
CA THR A 171 9.38 -17.10 -16.88
C THR A 171 8.51 -16.80 -18.09
N GLN A 172 9.03 -17.04 -19.28
CA GLN A 172 8.37 -16.78 -20.54
C GLN A 172 7.03 -17.51 -20.60
N ALA A 173 6.01 -16.79 -21.06
CA ALA A 173 4.63 -17.25 -21.16
C ALA A 173 3.96 -17.71 -19.84
N ASN A 174 4.67 -17.73 -18.71
CA ASN A 174 4.12 -18.16 -17.42
C ASN A 174 3.98 -17.01 -16.44
N THR A 175 4.93 -16.09 -16.40
CA THR A 175 4.88 -14.91 -15.53
C THR A 175 4.31 -13.72 -16.29
N ILE A 176 3.35 -13.04 -15.68
CA ILE A 176 2.87 -11.71 -16.05
C ILE A 176 3.53 -10.74 -15.09
N ILE A 177 4.19 -9.70 -15.62
CA ILE A 177 4.79 -8.64 -14.82
C ILE A 177 3.88 -7.42 -14.88
N TYR A 178 3.61 -6.82 -13.73
CA TYR A 178 2.92 -5.55 -13.65
C TYR A 178 3.87 -4.48 -13.15
N ALA A 179 3.95 -3.37 -13.89
CA ALA A 179 4.88 -2.28 -13.63
C ALA A 179 4.10 -1.01 -13.31
N PHE A 180 4.13 -0.56 -12.06
CA PHE A 180 3.45 0.65 -11.57
C PHE A 180 4.40 1.84 -11.59
N ALA A 181 4.18 2.78 -12.50
CA ALA A 181 4.89 4.05 -12.53
C ALA A 181 4.23 5.03 -11.54
N LEU A 182 4.95 5.42 -10.50
CA LEU A 182 4.48 6.36 -9.47
C LEU A 182 4.82 7.82 -9.78
N GLN A 183 5.55 8.07 -10.87
CA GLN A 183 5.91 9.39 -11.35
C GLN A 183 5.77 9.45 -12.86
N TRP A 184 5.35 10.61 -13.37
CA TRP A 184 5.30 10.87 -14.80
C TRP A 184 6.71 11.08 -15.34
N PRO A 185 7.10 10.41 -16.43
CA PRO A 185 8.37 10.69 -17.09
C PRO A 185 8.32 12.02 -17.83
N ASP A 186 9.39 12.82 -17.74
CA ASP A 186 9.48 14.13 -18.42
C ASP A 186 9.55 13.98 -19.95
N ASP A 187 10.11 12.89 -20.44
CA ASP A 187 10.37 12.61 -21.86
C ASP A 187 9.33 11.66 -22.49
N ASN A 188 8.27 11.29 -21.76
CA ASN A 188 7.28 10.29 -22.15
C ASN A 188 7.86 8.88 -22.38
N LEU A 189 9.02 8.58 -21.79
CA LEU A 189 9.67 7.27 -21.87
C LEU A 189 9.77 6.66 -20.47
N VAL A 190 9.18 5.48 -20.30
CA VAL A 190 9.32 4.71 -19.06
C VAL A 190 10.39 3.65 -19.23
N ASN A 191 11.46 3.77 -18.46
CA ASN A 191 12.56 2.81 -18.45
C ASN A 191 12.26 1.67 -17.48
N LEU A 192 12.26 0.43 -18.00
CA LEU A 192 12.08 -0.80 -17.25
C LEU A 192 13.36 -1.62 -17.37
N THR A 193 14.35 -1.35 -16.53
CA THR A 193 15.74 -1.80 -16.74
C THR A 193 15.95 -3.28 -16.53
N HIS A 194 15.07 -3.93 -15.77
CA HIS A 194 15.22 -5.34 -15.43
C HIS A 194 14.41 -6.29 -16.32
N VAL A 195 13.46 -5.78 -17.10
CA VAL A 195 12.59 -6.63 -17.95
C VAL A 195 13.38 -7.12 -19.16
N ILE A 196 13.63 -8.43 -19.26
CA ILE A 196 14.26 -9.00 -20.45
C ILE A 196 13.18 -9.35 -21.47
N PRO A 197 13.12 -8.71 -22.67
CA PRO A 197 12.07 -8.98 -23.64
C PRO A 197 12.36 -10.20 -24.52
N THR A 198 11.34 -10.65 -25.25
CA THR A 198 11.42 -11.54 -26.41
C THR A 198 10.72 -10.88 -27.60
N SER A 199 10.80 -11.48 -28.79
CA SER A 199 10.07 -11.01 -29.97
C SER A 199 8.54 -10.98 -29.78
N ASN A 200 8.02 -11.74 -28.81
CA ASN A 200 6.59 -11.85 -28.52
C ASN A 200 6.15 -10.99 -27.33
N THR A 201 7.07 -10.20 -26.73
CA THR A 201 6.75 -9.40 -25.56
C THR A 201 5.72 -8.32 -25.90
N THR A 202 4.64 -8.32 -25.13
CA THR A 202 3.58 -7.31 -25.24
C THR A 202 3.56 -6.46 -23.98
N VAL A 203 3.44 -5.14 -24.17
CA VAL A 203 3.28 -4.16 -23.09
C VAL A 203 1.93 -3.49 -23.27
N ASN A 204 1.05 -3.62 -22.29
CA ASN A 204 -0.30 -3.10 -22.32
C ASN A 204 -0.53 -2.12 -21.16
N LEU A 205 -0.97 -0.90 -21.44
CA LEU A 205 -1.38 0.07 -20.44
C LEU A 205 -2.76 -0.31 -19.85
N PHE A 206 -2.89 -0.24 -18.53
CA PHE A 206 -4.20 -0.23 -17.88
C PHE A 206 -4.87 1.13 -18.12
N SER A 207 -5.89 1.17 -18.99
CA SER A 207 -6.59 2.40 -19.36
C SER A 207 -8.05 2.39 -18.91
N THR A 208 -8.71 3.54 -18.96
CA THR A 208 -10.16 3.68 -18.71
C THR A 208 -11.04 2.89 -19.70
N LYS A 209 -10.49 2.46 -20.83
CA LYS A 209 -11.17 1.67 -21.88
C LYS A 209 -10.67 0.22 -21.96
N GLY A 210 -9.96 -0.26 -20.95
CA GLY A 210 -9.32 -1.58 -20.95
C GLY A 210 -7.84 -1.51 -21.30
N PHE A 211 -7.30 -2.53 -21.95
CA PHE A 211 -5.87 -2.59 -22.26
C PHE A 211 -5.54 -1.88 -23.58
N ILE A 212 -4.50 -1.04 -23.57
CA ILE A 212 -3.96 -0.40 -24.78
C ILE A 212 -2.53 -0.90 -24.97
N GLN A 213 -2.27 -1.59 -26.07
CA GLN A 213 -0.93 -2.04 -26.40
C GLN A 213 -0.03 -0.85 -26.76
N LEU A 214 1.17 -0.82 -26.18
CA LEU A 214 2.15 0.25 -26.36
C LEU A 214 3.38 -0.22 -27.13
N PRO A 215 3.98 0.67 -27.93
CA PRO A 215 5.29 0.42 -28.51
C PRO A 215 6.37 0.48 -27.43
N TRP A 216 7.36 -0.41 -27.57
CA TRP A 216 8.54 -0.43 -26.72
C TRP A 216 9.79 -0.65 -27.57
N THR A 217 10.93 -0.20 -27.06
CA THR A 217 12.26 -0.39 -27.65
C THR A 217 13.20 -1.03 -26.64
N GLN A 218 14.32 -1.56 -27.10
CA GLN A 218 15.38 -2.10 -26.24
C GLN A 218 16.65 -1.26 -26.41
N PRO A 219 16.73 -0.08 -25.77
CA PRO A 219 17.89 0.80 -25.92
C PRO A 219 19.11 0.35 -25.10
N PHE A 220 18.93 -0.56 -24.16
CA PHE A 220 19.97 -1.00 -23.24
C PHE A 220 20.86 -2.07 -23.86
N ALA A 221 22.17 -1.82 -23.88
CA ALA A 221 23.18 -2.78 -24.33
C ALA A 221 23.24 -3.99 -23.37
N LEU A 222 23.72 -5.14 -23.87
CA LEU A 222 23.85 -6.43 -23.13
C LEU A 222 22.55 -7.22 -22.89
N GLY A 223 21.45 -6.90 -23.57
CA GLY A 223 20.33 -7.82 -23.73
C GLY A 223 19.28 -7.82 -22.62
N GLY A 224 19.20 -6.78 -21.79
CA GLY A 224 18.17 -6.65 -20.76
C GLY A 224 17.60 -5.24 -20.65
N GLY A 225 16.32 -5.13 -20.31
CA GLY A 225 15.60 -3.87 -20.13
C GLY A 225 14.81 -3.45 -21.37
N ILE A 226 13.66 -2.81 -21.15
CA ILE A 226 12.84 -2.19 -22.21
C ILE A 226 12.54 -0.73 -21.88
N GLN A 227 12.28 0.06 -22.90
CA GLN A 227 11.79 1.41 -22.78
C GLN A 227 10.41 1.50 -23.43
N VAL A 228 9.40 1.90 -22.66
CA VAL A 228 8.01 1.99 -23.10
C VAL A 228 7.71 3.43 -23.47
N ASN A 229 7.19 3.66 -24.68
CA ASN A 229 6.84 4.99 -25.16
C ASN A 229 5.35 5.25 -24.95
N ILE A 230 5.03 6.27 -24.15
CA ILE A 230 3.64 6.67 -23.83
C ILE A 230 3.16 7.93 -24.58
N SER A 231 3.99 8.51 -25.44
CA SER A 231 3.71 9.79 -26.13
C SER A 231 2.46 9.78 -27.02
N SER A 232 2.05 8.61 -27.52
CA SER A 232 0.86 8.46 -28.38
C SER A 232 -0.46 8.39 -27.60
N ILE A 233 -0.42 8.36 -26.26
CA ILE A 233 -1.60 8.16 -25.41
C ILE A 233 -2.14 9.49 -24.91
N SER A 234 -3.44 9.70 -25.11
CA SER A 234 -4.15 10.83 -24.51
C SER A 234 -4.23 10.70 -22.99
N LEU A 235 -3.96 11.79 -22.26
CA LEU A 235 -4.06 11.84 -20.79
C LEU A 235 -5.42 11.41 -20.24
N VAL A 236 -6.50 11.53 -21.03
CA VAL A 236 -7.87 11.11 -20.65
C VAL A 236 -8.01 9.58 -20.56
N LEU A 237 -7.13 8.84 -21.21
CA LEU A 237 -7.13 7.37 -21.17
C LEU A 237 -6.44 6.81 -19.92
N PHE A 238 -5.63 7.62 -19.24
CA PHE A 238 -5.02 7.22 -17.98
C PHE A 238 -6.06 7.27 -16.86
N PRO A 239 -6.21 6.18 -16.08
CA PRO A 239 -7.26 6.06 -15.08
C PRO A 239 -7.02 6.92 -13.85
N CYS A 240 -5.77 7.30 -13.58
CA CYS A 240 -5.38 8.12 -12.46
C CYS A 240 -4.27 9.07 -12.88
N LYS A 241 -4.26 10.28 -12.29
CA LYS A 241 -3.21 11.27 -12.49
C LYS A 241 -1.99 11.04 -11.62
N GLU A 242 -2.11 10.24 -10.56
CA GLU A 242 -1.04 10.04 -9.58
C GLU A 242 -0.11 8.89 -9.95
N ALA A 243 -0.63 7.86 -10.63
CA ALA A 243 0.13 6.70 -11.06
C ALA A 243 -0.60 5.96 -12.18
N PHE A 244 0.14 5.15 -12.92
CA PHE A 244 -0.39 4.23 -13.94
C PHE A 244 0.40 2.94 -13.95
N ALA A 245 -0.17 1.88 -14.52
CA ALA A 245 0.50 0.59 -14.60
C ALA A 245 0.51 -0.01 -15.99
N PHE A 246 1.49 -0.88 -16.23
CA PHE A 246 1.59 -1.71 -17.42
C PHE A 246 1.44 -3.18 -17.07
N LYS A 247 0.83 -3.94 -17.98
CA LYS A 247 0.82 -5.40 -18.02
C LYS A 247 1.81 -5.86 -19.09
N ILE A 248 2.81 -6.62 -18.67
CA ILE A 248 3.90 -7.09 -19.52
C ILE A 248 3.83 -8.61 -19.56
N GLU A 249 3.73 -9.16 -20.77
CA GLU A 249 3.56 -10.58 -21.00
C GLU A 249 4.62 -11.10 -21.98
N TYR A 250 4.95 -12.39 -21.88
CA TYR A 250 5.93 -13.06 -22.75
C TYR A 250 7.33 -12.43 -22.71
N ALA A 251 7.71 -11.82 -21.58
CA ALA A 251 9.10 -11.49 -21.28
C ALA A 251 9.93 -12.78 -21.15
N ALA A 252 11.24 -12.73 -21.39
CA ALA A 252 12.12 -13.90 -21.44
C ALA A 252 12.29 -14.59 -20.08
N ASP A 253 12.94 -15.75 -20.07
CA ASP A 253 13.31 -16.38 -18.80
C ASP A 253 14.43 -15.60 -18.11
N GLN A 254 14.25 -15.33 -16.81
CA GLN A 254 15.25 -14.72 -15.95
C GLN A 254 15.14 -15.29 -14.54
N ASN A 255 16.27 -15.80 -14.06
CA ASN A 255 16.41 -16.27 -12.68
C ASN A 255 17.04 -15.18 -11.82
N ALA A 256 16.89 -15.32 -10.50
CA ALA A 256 17.40 -14.34 -9.54
C ALA A 256 18.93 -14.27 -9.68
N PRO A 257 19.51 -13.06 -9.65
CA PRO A 257 20.95 -12.96 -9.51
C PRO A 257 21.39 -13.66 -8.21
N SER A 258 22.52 -14.36 -8.26
CA SER A 258 23.12 -15.02 -7.09
C SER A 258 23.41 -14.01 -6.00
N GLY A 259 22.54 -13.92 -4.98
CA GLY A 259 22.63 -12.90 -3.92
C GLY A 259 21.28 -12.36 -3.44
N LEU A 260 20.18 -12.62 -4.16
CA LEU A 260 18.82 -12.42 -3.63
C LEU A 260 18.50 -13.60 -2.70
N ASP A 261 19.11 -13.57 -1.50
CA ASP A 261 19.15 -14.68 -0.56
C ASP A 261 17.73 -15.21 -0.26
N THR A 262 17.52 -16.51 -0.50
CA THR A 262 16.33 -17.26 -0.09
C THR A 262 16.62 -18.10 1.15
N SER A 263 17.84 -18.02 1.69
CA SER A 263 18.32 -18.79 2.82
C SER A 263 18.41 -17.96 4.09
N SER A 264 18.16 -18.65 5.20
CA SER A 264 17.96 -18.12 6.54
C SER A 264 19.10 -17.23 7.05
N THR A 265 18.77 -16.01 7.46
CA THR A 265 19.04 -15.52 8.82
C THR A 265 18.15 -14.32 9.08
N VAL A 266 17.28 -14.41 10.10
CA VAL A 266 16.48 -13.27 10.58
C VAL A 266 17.45 -12.13 10.94
N PRO A 267 17.45 -10.98 10.22
CA PRO A 267 18.19 -9.83 10.69
C PRO A 267 17.44 -9.31 11.91
N SER A 268 18.09 -9.39 13.06
CA SER A 268 17.60 -8.81 14.31
C SER A 268 17.35 -7.32 14.03
N ALA A 269 16.09 -6.89 14.05
CA ALA A 269 15.73 -5.49 13.87
C ALA A 269 16.56 -4.64 14.84
N VAL A 270 17.29 -3.66 14.29
CA VAL A 270 18.08 -2.71 15.08
C VAL A 270 17.14 -2.00 16.06
N PRO A 271 17.37 -2.05 17.38
CA PRO A 271 16.51 -1.36 18.33
C PRO A 271 16.65 0.16 18.14
N PRO A 272 15.55 0.93 18.24
CA PRO A 272 15.63 2.38 18.17
C PRO A 272 16.47 2.92 19.34
N THR A 273 17.40 3.81 19.01
CA THR A 273 18.19 4.59 19.96
C THR A 273 17.25 5.35 20.90
N THR A 274 17.49 5.19 22.19
CA THR A 274 16.81 5.88 23.29
C THR A 274 16.96 7.39 23.16
N ALA A 275 15.85 8.10 23.02
CA ALA A 275 15.79 9.54 23.29
C ALA A 275 15.97 9.75 24.81
N SER A 276 17.09 10.35 25.20
CA SER A 276 17.37 10.73 26.58
C SER A 276 16.60 12.00 26.95
N ASN A 277 15.88 11.94 28.07
CA ASN A 277 15.38 13.11 28.79
C ASN A 277 16.50 13.80 29.60
N GLY A 278 16.44 15.12 29.65
CA GLY A 278 17.20 16.03 30.53
C GLY A 278 17.48 17.32 29.77
N GLY A 279 17.04 18.52 30.12
CA GLY A 279 16.49 19.06 31.36
C GLY A 279 17.16 20.42 31.61
N THR A 280 16.35 21.49 31.69
CA THR A 280 16.65 22.86 32.22
C THR A 280 17.67 23.72 31.43
N THR A 281 17.55 25.04 31.26
CA THR A 281 17.11 26.15 32.14
C THR A 281 16.65 27.42 31.36
N ASN A 282 15.68 28.13 31.94
CA ASN A 282 15.53 29.60 32.13
C ASN A 282 15.82 30.60 30.98
N ASN A 283 14.84 31.43 30.62
CA ASN A 283 14.71 32.77 31.22
C ASN A 283 13.38 33.48 30.88
N SER A 284 12.94 34.21 31.89
CA SER A 284 11.76 35.05 32.06
C SER A 284 11.79 36.38 31.31
N SER A 285 10.59 36.87 30.93
CA SER A 285 10.04 38.22 31.27
C SER A 285 8.76 38.45 30.44
N THR A 286 7.55 38.43 31.03
CA THR A 286 6.74 39.60 31.46
C THR A 286 6.69 40.72 30.41
N SER A 287 5.54 41.22 29.94
CA SER A 287 4.43 41.76 30.74
C SER A 287 3.16 42.06 29.89
N SER A 288 2.00 42.07 30.57
CA SER A 288 0.84 43.01 30.49
C SER A 288 0.46 43.71 29.17
N ALA A 289 -0.80 44.00 28.82
CA ALA A 289 -2.11 43.79 29.42
C ALA A 289 -3.18 44.37 28.46
N GLN A 290 -4.42 43.92 28.66
CA GLN A 290 -5.68 44.69 28.64
C GLN A 290 -6.38 45.20 27.36
N ASN A 291 -7.68 44.86 27.36
CA ASN A 291 -8.90 45.63 27.04
C ASN A 291 -9.73 45.25 25.78
N ASN A 292 -11.03 45.13 26.08
CA ASN A 292 -12.21 44.73 25.30
C ASN A 292 -13.07 46.02 25.07
N PRO A 293 -14.30 45.98 24.52
CA PRO A 293 -14.80 45.57 23.19
C PRO A 293 -15.61 46.71 22.49
N GLY A 294 -16.13 46.49 21.27
CA GLY A 294 -17.06 47.46 20.65
C GLY A 294 -17.77 47.01 19.35
N SER A 295 -19.08 46.75 19.48
CA SER A 295 -20.21 47.06 18.57
C SER A 295 -20.26 46.58 17.10
N SER A 296 -21.33 45.85 16.77
CA SER A 296 -21.93 45.61 15.44
C SER A 296 -22.66 46.87 14.88
N PRO A 297 -23.15 46.92 13.60
CA PRO A 297 -24.38 46.19 13.21
C PRO A 297 -24.53 45.74 11.72
N SER A 298 -25.40 44.72 11.55
CA SER A 298 -26.41 44.48 10.49
C SER A 298 -26.09 44.58 8.98
N THR A 299 -26.41 43.50 8.23
CA THR A 299 -27.45 43.54 7.17
C THR A 299 -27.97 42.12 6.83
N GLN A 300 -29.28 41.99 6.66
CA GLN A 300 -30.01 40.81 6.20
C GLN A 300 -30.02 40.70 4.66
N ALA A 301 -30.05 39.48 4.12
CA ALA A 301 -30.69 39.18 2.82
C ALA A 301 -31.22 37.74 2.80
N GLN A 302 -32.41 37.58 2.21
CA GLN A 302 -33.32 36.45 2.30
C GLN A 302 -33.07 35.34 1.24
N ASN A 303 -33.53 34.14 1.60
CA ASN A 303 -34.15 33.08 0.78
C ASN A 303 -33.43 32.47 -0.44
N SER A 304 -33.24 31.15 -0.42
CA SER A 304 -34.15 30.23 -1.13
C SER A 304 -33.76 28.76 -0.94
N THR A 305 -34.78 27.95 -0.70
CA THR A 305 -34.74 26.50 -0.46
C THR A 305 -34.85 25.77 -1.79
N THR A 306 -33.95 24.83 -2.10
CA THR A 306 -34.21 23.75 -3.06
C THR A 306 -33.56 22.45 -2.58
N SER A 307 -34.43 21.49 -2.27
CA SER A 307 -34.13 20.11 -1.88
C SER A 307 -33.76 19.27 -3.11
N VAL A 308 -32.64 18.56 -3.06
CA VAL A 308 -32.23 17.55 -4.06
C VAL A 308 -32.35 16.15 -3.42
N PRO A 309 -32.95 15.16 -4.11
CA PRO A 309 -33.33 13.89 -3.48
C PRO A 309 -32.14 12.95 -3.27
N LYS A 310 -32.12 12.28 -2.11
CA LYS A 310 -31.18 11.20 -1.78
C LYS A 310 -31.58 9.92 -2.53
N SER A 311 -30.79 9.51 -3.52
CA SER A 311 -30.82 8.15 -4.05
C SER A 311 -29.87 7.26 -3.25
N ALA A 312 -30.43 6.30 -2.51
CA ALA A 312 -29.66 5.23 -1.88
C ALA A 312 -29.22 4.24 -2.96
N ILE A 313 -27.91 4.10 -3.17
CA ILE A 313 -27.34 3.11 -4.09
C ILE A 313 -27.03 1.84 -3.31
N LYS A 314 -27.71 0.76 -3.70
CA LYS A 314 -27.56 -0.61 -3.18
C LYS A 314 -26.33 -1.24 -3.87
N ILE A 315 -25.23 -1.44 -3.15
CA ILE A 315 -24.04 -2.13 -3.68
C ILE A 315 -24.27 -3.64 -3.54
N ASN A 316 -24.24 -4.33 -4.67
CA ASN A 316 -24.48 -5.78 -4.76
C ASN A 316 -23.24 -6.55 -4.26
N SER A 317 -23.47 -7.54 -3.42
CA SER A 317 -22.46 -8.32 -2.70
C SER A 317 -21.72 -9.31 -3.59
N GLY A 318 -20.42 -9.06 -3.81
CA GLY A 318 -19.47 -10.02 -4.35
C GLY A 318 -18.21 -10.02 -3.49
N LEU A 319 -18.07 -11.03 -2.63
CA LEU A 319 -16.87 -11.45 -1.90
C LEU A 319 -15.96 -10.32 -1.34
N VAL A 320 -16.52 -9.52 -0.44
CA VAL A 320 -15.74 -8.81 0.60
C VAL A 320 -15.92 -9.62 1.87
N SER A 321 -14.88 -10.30 2.34
CA SER A 321 -14.94 -11.05 3.60
C SER A 321 -14.99 -10.07 4.76
N PHE A 322 -16.19 -9.83 5.28
CA PHE A 322 -16.42 -9.06 6.51
C PHE A 322 -16.01 -9.89 7.73
N SER A 323 -14.86 -9.56 8.32
CA SER A 323 -14.54 -9.97 9.69
C SER A 323 -14.91 -8.85 10.66
N ILE A 324 -15.79 -9.20 11.61
CA ILE A 324 -16.36 -8.35 12.65
C ILE A 324 -15.27 -7.86 13.61
N ILE A 325 -14.84 -6.60 13.45
CA ILE A 325 -14.59 -5.62 14.50
C ILE A 325 -15.02 -4.27 13.91
N LEU A 326 -15.76 -3.46 14.68
CA LEU A 326 -16.31 -2.17 14.29
C LEU A 326 -15.21 -1.11 14.06
N PHE A 327 -14.42 -1.26 13.00
CA PHE A 327 -13.60 -0.21 12.39
C PHE A 327 -13.86 -0.27 10.89
N TYR A 328 -14.25 0.87 10.30
CA TYR A 328 -14.42 1.00 8.86
C TYR A 328 -13.03 0.99 8.20
N VAL A 329 -12.48 -0.20 8.00
CA VAL A 329 -11.14 -0.45 7.46
C VAL A 329 -11.27 -0.95 6.03
N LEU A 330 -10.59 -0.27 5.10
CA LEU A 330 -10.32 -0.89 3.80
C LEU A 330 -9.07 -1.75 3.97
N LYS A 331 -9.27 -3.06 4.17
CA LYS A 331 -8.18 -4.03 4.23
C LYS A 331 -8.01 -4.62 2.84
N ILE A 332 -6.89 -4.34 2.20
CA ILE A 332 -6.52 -4.99 0.95
C ILE A 332 -5.63 -6.19 1.33
N VAL A 333 -6.24 -7.38 1.32
CA VAL A 333 -5.58 -8.64 1.67
C VAL A 333 -5.13 -9.34 0.39
N PHE A 334 -3.87 -9.77 0.34
CA PHE A 334 -3.27 -10.55 -0.75
C PHE A 334 -3.10 -12.02 -0.38
#